data_AF-A0A816QHZ6-F1
#
_entry.id   AF-A0A816QHZ6-F1
#
_cell.length_a   1.000
_cell.length_b   1.000
_cell.length_c   1.000
_cell.angle_alpha   90.00
_cell.angle_beta   90.00
_cell.angle_gamma   90.00
#
_symmetry.space_group_name_H-M   'P 1'
#
loop_
_entity.id
_entity.type
_entity.pdbx_description
1 polymer ?
#
loop_
_entity_poly.entity_id
_entity_poly.type
_entity_poly.pdbx_seq_one_letter_code
_entity_poly.pdbx_strand_id
1 'polypeptide(L)' 'MSAQKIQLASLILAFVLLFAQSTAKCHYRFPPSGPCKKMDDCKNACTMRDEDPTFLLCLVNAPMFGRCCCLVKQK' A
#
# COMPACT_ATOMS: atom_id res chain seq x y z
N MET A 1 19.40 -36.28 17.52
CA MET A 1 18.79 -34.94 17.76
C MET A 1 19.21 -33.95 16.67
N SER A 2 18.69 -34.06 15.44
CA SER A 2 19.07 -33.11 14.36
C SER A 2 17.91 -32.73 13.42
N ALA A 3 16.94 -33.60 13.20
CA ALA A 3 15.79 -33.33 12.31
C ALA A 3 14.81 -32.27 12.84
N GLN A 4 14.57 -32.22 14.16
CA GLN A 4 13.62 -31.28 14.78
C GLN A 4 14.02 -29.80 14.63
N LYS A 5 15.32 -29.48 14.60
CA LYS A 5 15.79 -28.09 14.47
C LYS A 5 15.60 -27.55 13.05
N ILE A 6 15.72 -28.40 12.03
CA ILE A 6 15.58 -28.03 10.63
C ILE A 6 14.10 -27.76 10.30
N GLN A 7 13.18 -28.58 10.81
CA GLN A 7 11.74 -28.36 10.65
C GLN A 7 11.27 -27.05 11.29
N LEU A 8 11.83 -26.68 12.44
CA LEU A 8 11.43 -25.43 13.12
C LEU A 8 11.84 -24.20 12.29
N ALA A 9 13.05 -24.21 11.73
CA ALA A 9 13.56 -23.11 10.91
C ALA A 9 12.77 -22.94 9.61
N SER A 10 12.38 -24.05 8.95
CA SER A 10 11.56 -23.98 7.74
C SER A 10 10.14 -23.48 8.01
N LEU A 11 9.55 -23.85 9.16
CA LEU A 11 8.27 -23.30 9.62
C LEU A 11 8.37 -21.79 9.86
N ILE A 12 9.39 -21.32 10.57
CA ILE A 12 9.57 -19.87 10.83
C ILE A 12 9.74 -19.10 9.51
N LEU A 13 10.51 -19.63 8.56
CA LEU A 13 10.71 -19.00 7.25
C LEU A 13 9.40 -18.93 6.45
N ALA A 14 8.59 -19.99 6.46
CA ALA A 14 7.29 -20.02 5.81
C ALA A 14 6.31 -19.01 6.44
N PHE A 15 6.31 -18.90 7.78
CA PHE A 15 5.54 -17.88 8.48
C PHE A 15 5.99 -16.47 8.06
N VAL A 16 7.28 -16.14 8.12
CA VAL A 16 7.79 -14.80 7.73
C VAL A 16 7.42 -14.45 6.28
N LEU A 17 7.48 -15.41 5.35
CA LEU A 17 7.07 -15.20 3.97
C LEU A 17 5.56 -14.94 3.81
N LEU A 18 4.72 -15.59 4.62
CA LEU A 18 3.27 -15.36 4.63
C LEU A 18 2.89 -14.01 5.25
N PHE A 19 3.59 -13.57 6.30
CA PHE A 19 3.31 -12.30 6.98
C PHE A 19 3.89 -11.07 6.24
N ALA A 20 4.90 -11.25 5.39
CA ALA A 20 5.46 -10.17 4.57
C ALA A 20 4.48 -9.63 3.51
N GLN A 21 3.37 -10.34 3.23
CA GLN A 21 2.30 -9.87 2.33
C GLN A 21 1.28 -8.95 3.03
N SER A 22 1.72 -8.07 3.93
CA SER A 22 0.93 -6.89 4.29
C SER A 22 0.89 -5.94 3.10
N THR A 23 0.09 -6.31 2.10
CA THR A 23 -0.04 -5.60 0.83
C THR A 23 -1.01 -4.45 1.05
N ALA A 24 -0.47 -3.32 1.51
CA ALA A 24 -1.12 -2.03 1.40
C ALA A 24 -1.53 -1.83 -0.08
N LYS A 25 -2.83 -1.98 -0.37
CA LYS A 25 -3.36 -1.83 -1.73
C LYS A 25 -3.72 -0.36 -1.96
N CYS A 26 -3.16 0.24 -3.00
CA CYS A 26 -3.56 1.59 -3.42
C CYS A 26 -4.50 1.57 -4.61
N HIS A 27 -5.54 2.38 -4.55
CA HIS A 27 -6.27 2.83 -5.73
C HIS A 27 -5.61 4.07 -6.30
N TYR A 28 -5.16 3.99 -7.55
CA TYR A 28 -4.50 5.11 -8.22
C TYR A 28 -5.52 5.98 -8.94
N ARG A 29 -5.58 7.27 -8.58
CA ARG A 29 -6.57 8.22 -9.13
C ARG A 29 -5.91 9.52 -9.56
N PHE A 30 -6.48 10.20 -10.55
CA PHE A 30 -6.13 11.58 -10.81
C PHE A 30 -6.98 12.51 -9.93
N PRO A 31 -6.39 13.54 -9.30
CA PRO A 31 -7.17 14.62 -8.73
C PRO A 31 -8.05 15.30 -9.78
N PRO A 32 -9.20 15.86 -9.38
CA PRO A 32 -10.06 16.63 -10.29
C PRO A 32 -9.38 17.91 -10.81
N SER A 33 -8.37 18.42 -10.10
CA SER A 33 -7.55 19.57 -10.49
C SER A 33 -6.46 19.26 -11.52
N GLY A 34 -6.34 18.00 -11.95
CA GLY A 34 -5.26 17.52 -12.84
C GLY A 34 -4.16 16.78 -12.09
N PRO A 35 -2.95 16.64 -12.67
CA PRO A 35 -1.83 15.92 -12.05
C PRO A 35 -1.48 16.49 -10.67
N CYS A 36 -1.44 15.62 -9.65
CA CYS A 36 -1.03 16.05 -8.30
C CYS A 36 0.45 16.50 -8.31
N LYS A 37 0.77 17.50 -7.48
CA LYS A 37 2.16 17.97 -7.24
C LYS A 37 2.54 17.86 -5.77
N LYS A 38 1.55 17.89 -4.87
CA LYS A 38 1.70 17.79 -3.42
C LYS A 38 0.66 16.80 -2.86
N MET A 39 0.90 16.29 -1.66
CA MET A 39 -0.01 15.34 -1.00
C MET A 39 -1.43 15.91 -0.79
N ASP A 40 -1.53 17.20 -0.47
CA ASP A 40 -2.82 17.87 -0.28
C ASP A 40 -3.72 17.88 -1.52
N ASP A 41 -3.14 17.81 -2.73
CA ASP A 41 -3.91 17.74 -3.97
C ASP A 41 -4.77 16.46 -4.03
N CYS A 42 -4.41 15.44 -3.25
CA CYS A 42 -5.11 14.15 -3.18
C CYS A 42 -6.28 14.13 -2.20
N LYS A 43 -6.49 15.16 -1.38
CA LYS A 43 -7.58 15.23 -0.38
C LYS A 43 -8.96 14.96 -0.98
N ASN A 44 -9.20 15.50 -2.17
CA ASN A 44 -10.47 15.37 -2.89
C ASN A 44 -10.48 14.19 -3.88
N ALA A 45 -9.37 13.46 -4.02
CA ALA A 45 -9.28 12.29 -4.88
C ALA A 45 -9.59 10.99 -4.12
N CYS A 46 -9.16 10.90 -2.86
CA CYS A 46 -9.27 9.72 -2.00
C CYS A 46 -10.46 9.83 -1.04
N THR A 47 -11.68 9.83 -1.59
CA THR A 47 -12.92 10.05 -0.83
C THR A 47 -13.82 8.82 -0.76
N MET A 48 -13.37 7.64 -1.22
CA MET A 48 -14.20 6.44 -1.15
C MET A 48 -14.28 5.90 0.28
N ARG A 49 -15.38 5.22 0.60
CA ARG A 49 -15.62 4.64 1.93
C ARG A 49 -14.57 3.62 2.37
N ASP A 50 -13.99 2.89 1.42
CA ASP A 50 -13.01 1.84 1.69
C ASP A 50 -11.56 2.37 1.66
N GLU A 51 -11.36 3.68 1.55
CA GLU A 51 -10.03 4.32 1.52
C GLU A 51 -9.71 4.99 2.87
N ASP A 52 -8.42 5.08 3.21
CA ASP A 52 -7.93 5.76 4.39
C ASP A 52 -7.88 7.28 4.15
N PRO A 53 -8.75 8.08 4.80
CA PRO A 53 -8.79 9.52 4.60
C PRO A 53 -7.57 10.24 5.18
N THR A 54 -6.77 9.57 6.02
CA THR A 54 -5.55 10.13 6.61
C THR A 54 -4.32 9.89 5.75
N PHE A 55 -4.39 8.93 4.81
CA PHE A 55 -3.29 8.60 3.93
C PHE A 55 -3.44 9.28 2.58
N LEU A 56 -2.60 10.29 2.34
CA LEU A 56 -2.57 11.06 1.11
C LEU A 56 -1.18 11.02 0.51
N LEU A 57 -1.04 10.34 -0.63
CA LEU A 57 0.23 10.23 -1.33
C LEU A 57 0.08 10.65 -2.78
N CYS A 58 0.84 11.67 -3.17
CA CYS A 58 1.00 12.08 -4.55
C CYS A 58 2.24 11.43 -5.16
N LEU A 59 2.07 10.76 -6.31
CA LEU A 59 3.14 10.11 -7.03
C LEU A 59 3.73 11.08 -8.04
N VAL A 60 4.92 11.60 -7.73
CA VAL A 60 5.64 12.57 -8.57
C VAL A 60 6.67 11.92 -9.49
N ASN A 61 6.74 10.59 -9.50
CA ASN A 61 7.70 9.82 -10.28
C ASN A 61 7.00 8.97 -11.35
N ALA A 62 7.66 8.75 -12.48
CA ALA A 62 7.21 7.81 -13.50
C ALA A 62 7.14 6.38 -12.93
N PRO A 63 6.20 5.52 -13.40
CA PRO A 63 5.22 5.76 -14.48
C PRO A 63 3.89 6.37 -13.99
N MET A 64 3.72 6.54 -12.68
CA MET A 64 2.45 6.97 -12.07
C MET A 64 2.39 8.49 -11.81
N PHE A 65 3.16 9.27 -12.55
CA PHE A 65 3.30 10.71 -12.36
C PHE A 65 1.93 11.41 -12.32
N GLY A 66 1.72 12.24 -11.29
CA GLY A 66 0.52 13.04 -11.12
C GLY A 66 -0.68 12.28 -10.58
N ARG A 67 -0.53 11.02 -10.18
CA ARG A 67 -1.61 10.22 -9.58
C ARG A 67 -1.52 10.19 -8.06
N CYS A 68 -2.67 10.10 -7.42
CA CYS A 68 -2.84 9.88 -5.99
C CYS A 68 -2.93 8.38 -5.68
N CYS A 69 -2.24 7.93 -4.65
CA CYS A 69 -2.34 6.59 -4.08
C CYS A 69 -3.34 6.63 -2.91
N CYS A 70 -4.57 6.18 -3.13
CA CYS A 70 -5.58 6.10 -2.09
C CYS A 70 -5.49 4.73 -1.41
N LEU A 71 -4.96 4.69 -0.19
CA LEU A 71 -4.73 3.45 0.53
C LEU A 71 -6.07 2.82 0.92
N VAL A 72 -6.26 1.56 0.56
CA VAL A 72 -7.46 0.79 0.95
C VAL A 72 -7.32 0.37 2.40
N LYS A 73 -8.34 0.64 3.21
CA LYS A 73 -8.41 0.13 4.59
C LYS A 73 -8.56 -1.38 4.54
N GLN A 74 -7.61 -2.10 5.14
CA GLN A 74 -7.81 -3.51 5.47
C GLN A 74 -8.93 -3.53 6.55
N LYS A 75 -10.04 -4.23 6.25
CA LYS A 75 -11.14 -4.43 7.20
C LYS A 75 -10.76 -5.43 8.27
#